data_AF-A0AAU4AG56-F1
#
_entry.id   AF-A0AAU4AG56-F1
#
_cell.length_a   1.000
_cell.length_b   1.000
_cell.length_c   1.000
_cell.angle_alpha   90.00
_cell.angle_beta   90.00
_cell.angle_gamma   90.00
#
_symmetry.space_group_name_H-M   'P 1'
#
loop_
_entity.id
_entity.type
_entity.pdbx_description
1 polymer ?
#
loop_
_entity_poly.entity_id
_entity_poly.type
_entity_poly.pdbx_seq_one_letter_code
_entity_poly.pdbx_strand_id
1 'polypeptide(L)'
;MGAGTTLESQVAVRLMENDFTFARRFLGSVLADPENTLIPLYCMNNYISLFVYESHRALKEIDPARATLLNYDNGVTIERVRHTVKLFKDTGPNKGMVGVSQYFDDLLTAFRQHLRSKVWLPVARAWVDDLGLWSYRGRLVTTTQVASFYLGATPQELTDPKSLGLALMAVGESQGGYVARFLGTLPWEGPTTFVNAMNLGEIENKDVKTAKYFNGAFDPAFDDGMVGALTAFRCALNFLDVMLSGDTDIASAETVFKLKFVTLYQVMASLRELQRHYGASVTGRSQGILDAILGHSTTALMLQGNRTGFRNTLIHYRPAARVTAQLSLSLPLCGLVEAYYPGYDFPTLSQEVNEHTVRVAELYEEWAQSN
;
A
#
# COMPACT_ATOMS: atom_id res chain seq x y z
N MET A 1 -0.25 6.35 -41.26
CA MET A 1 0.29 7.60 -40.68
C MET A 1 -0.22 7.68 -39.26
N GLY A 2 0.58 7.23 -38.28
CA GLY A 2 0.14 7.14 -36.89
C GLY A 2 -0.05 8.53 -36.30
N ALA A 3 -1.17 8.75 -35.61
CA ALA A 3 -1.37 9.96 -34.81
C ALA A 3 -0.18 10.12 -33.86
N GLY A 4 0.50 11.26 -33.91
CA GLY A 4 1.67 11.52 -33.07
C GLY A 4 1.30 11.33 -31.59
N THR A 5 2.06 10.49 -30.89
CA THR A 5 1.89 10.26 -29.45
C THR A 5 2.04 11.57 -28.69
N THR A 6 0.99 12.02 -28.00
CA THR A 6 1.02 13.27 -27.23
C THR A 6 2.06 13.18 -26.10
N LEU A 7 2.62 14.31 -25.65
CA LEU A 7 3.53 14.34 -24.50
C LEU A 7 2.88 13.72 -23.26
N GLU A 8 1.59 13.97 -23.03
CA GLU A 8 0.80 13.33 -21.97
C GLU A 8 0.88 11.79 -22.04
N SER A 9 0.69 11.23 -23.24
CA SER A 9 0.75 9.78 -23.45
C SER A 9 2.15 9.23 -23.21
N GLN A 10 3.19 9.96 -23.65
CA GLN A 10 4.59 9.57 -23.44
C GLN A 10 4.96 9.58 -21.96
N VAL A 11 4.54 10.62 -21.22
CA VAL A 11 4.73 10.70 -19.76
C VAL A 11 4.01 9.54 -19.06
N ALA A 12 2.74 9.28 -19.42
CA ALA A 12 1.98 8.20 -18.83
C ALA A 12 2.65 6.83 -19.03
N VAL A 13 3.12 6.54 -20.24
CA VAL A 13 3.86 5.31 -20.54
C VAL A 13 5.16 5.24 -19.75
N ARG A 14 5.95 6.33 -19.68
CA ARG A 14 7.21 6.37 -18.92
C ARG A 14 7.01 6.07 -17.44
N LEU A 15 5.98 6.65 -16.82
CA LEU A 15 5.65 6.40 -15.42
C LEU A 15 5.23 4.93 -15.19
N MET A 16 4.46 4.34 -16.11
CA MET A 16 4.10 2.92 -16.04
C MET A 16 5.35 2.03 -16.17
N GLU A 17 6.24 2.34 -17.11
CA GLU A 17 7.48 1.58 -17.32
C GLU A 17 8.36 1.55 -16.07
N ASN A 18 8.51 2.69 -15.37
CA ASN A 18 9.26 2.75 -14.12
C ASN A 18 8.66 1.82 -13.03
N ASP A 19 7.34 1.83 -12.86
CA ASP A 19 6.67 0.96 -11.90
C ASP A 19 6.77 -0.52 -12.27
N PHE A 20 6.59 -0.85 -13.56
CA PHE A 20 6.65 -2.22 -14.02
C PHE A 20 8.07 -2.77 -13.98
N THR A 21 9.08 -1.98 -14.35
CA THR A 21 10.49 -2.37 -14.19
C THR A 21 10.78 -2.70 -12.72
N PHE A 22 10.38 -1.83 -11.79
CA PHE A 22 10.48 -2.12 -10.35
C PHE A 22 9.73 -3.41 -9.96
N ALA A 23 8.47 -3.58 -10.39
CA ALA A 23 7.69 -4.77 -10.08
C ALA A 23 8.31 -6.06 -10.64
N ARG A 24 8.88 -6.02 -11.84
CA ARG A 24 9.57 -7.16 -12.46
C ARG A 24 10.83 -7.53 -11.68
N ARG A 25 11.62 -6.55 -11.24
CA ARG A 25 12.79 -6.81 -10.38
C ARG A 25 12.35 -7.45 -9.07
N PHE A 26 11.32 -6.90 -8.42
CA PHE A 26 10.79 -7.40 -7.14
C PHE A 26 10.28 -8.84 -7.26
N LEU A 27 9.44 -9.12 -8.27
CA LEU A 27 8.96 -10.47 -8.54
C LEU A 27 10.11 -11.43 -8.89
N GLY A 28 11.15 -10.94 -9.56
CA GLY A 28 12.39 -11.67 -9.78
C GLY A 28 13.10 -12.06 -8.47
N SER A 29 13.19 -11.14 -7.49
CA SER A 29 13.74 -11.44 -6.17
C SER A 29 12.87 -12.46 -5.41
N VAL A 30 11.54 -12.35 -5.49
CA VAL A 30 10.60 -13.30 -4.88
C VAL A 30 10.77 -14.70 -5.45
N LEU A 31 10.89 -14.83 -6.77
CA LEU A 31 11.10 -16.14 -7.43
C LEU A 31 12.47 -16.76 -7.14
N ALA A 32 13.48 -15.95 -6.82
CA ALA A 32 14.80 -16.42 -6.45
C ALA A 32 14.85 -17.01 -5.03
N ASP A 33 13.96 -16.57 -4.13
CA ASP A 33 13.87 -17.05 -2.74
C ASP A 33 12.41 -17.03 -2.23
N PRO A 34 11.55 -17.93 -2.72
CA PRO A 34 10.12 -17.90 -2.41
C PRO A 34 9.80 -18.19 -0.94
N GLU A 35 10.66 -18.93 -0.24
CA GLU A 35 10.44 -19.31 1.17
C GLU A 35 10.57 -18.10 2.10
N ASN A 36 11.52 -17.21 1.81
CA ASN A 36 11.82 -16.07 2.69
C ASN A 36 11.14 -14.75 2.25
N THR A 37 10.48 -14.72 1.09
CA THR A 37 9.91 -13.49 0.50
C THR A 37 8.40 -13.36 0.64
N LEU A 38 7.75 -14.28 1.37
CA LEU A 38 6.30 -14.29 1.56
C LEU A 38 5.77 -13.00 2.21
N ILE A 39 6.45 -12.50 3.24
CA ILE A 39 6.02 -11.28 3.94
C ILE A 39 6.18 -10.04 3.06
N PRO A 40 7.33 -9.78 2.41
CA PRO A 40 7.44 -8.74 1.40
C PRO A 40 6.36 -8.82 0.30
N LEU A 41 6.04 -10.04 -0.17
CA LEU A 41 5.00 -10.26 -1.18
C LEU A 41 3.62 -9.79 -0.70
N TYR A 42 3.23 -10.12 0.53
CA TYR A 42 1.97 -9.64 1.11
C TYR A 42 1.93 -8.12 1.23
N CYS A 43 3.04 -7.50 1.65
CA CYS A 43 3.14 -6.05 1.77
C CYS A 43 3.12 -5.31 0.41
N MET A 44 3.55 -5.98 -0.67
CA MET A 44 3.63 -5.41 -2.01
C MET A 44 2.41 -5.68 -2.90
N ASN A 45 1.57 -6.65 -2.56
CA ASN A 45 0.50 -7.12 -3.43
C ASN A 45 -0.50 -6.02 -3.83
N ASN A 46 -0.81 -5.11 -2.91
CA ASN A 46 -1.71 -3.99 -3.19
C ASN A 46 -1.13 -2.97 -4.17
N TYR A 47 0.17 -2.73 -4.13
CA TYR A 47 0.86 -1.86 -5.08
C TYR A 47 0.99 -2.51 -6.46
N ILE A 48 1.27 -3.82 -6.54
CA ILE A 48 1.29 -4.53 -7.82
C ILE A 48 -0.10 -4.50 -8.47
N SER A 49 -1.15 -4.76 -7.68
CA SER A 49 -2.54 -4.65 -8.15
C SER A 49 -2.90 -3.24 -8.59
N LEU A 50 -2.38 -2.22 -7.90
CA LEU A 50 -2.52 -0.82 -8.29
C LEU A 50 -1.88 -0.56 -9.66
N PHE A 51 -0.66 -1.01 -9.88
CA PHE A 51 0.05 -0.83 -11.16
C PHE A 51 -0.69 -1.49 -12.31
N VAL A 52 -1.10 -2.76 -12.16
CA VAL A 52 -1.85 -3.51 -13.19
C VAL A 52 -3.17 -2.81 -13.51
N TYR A 53 -3.97 -2.49 -12.50
CA TYR A 53 -5.29 -1.91 -12.71
C TYR A 53 -5.22 -0.51 -13.36
N GLU A 54 -4.43 0.38 -12.79
CA GLU A 54 -4.39 1.78 -13.22
C GLU A 54 -3.66 1.95 -14.56
N SER A 55 -2.62 1.14 -14.83
CA SER A 55 -1.95 1.18 -16.14
C SER A 55 -2.88 0.70 -17.25
N HIS A 56 -3.60 -0.41 -17.04
CA HIS A 56 -4.55 -0.92 -18.04
C HIS A 56 -5.67 0.09 -18.30
N ARG A 57 -6.19 0.71 -17.24
CA ARG A 57 -7.19 1.78 -17.36
C ARG A 57 -6.67 2.96 -18.17
N ALA A 58 -5.46 3.44 -17.90
CA ALA A 58 -4.87 4.55 -18.65
C ALA A 58 -4.57 4.15 -20.10
N LEU A 59 -4.06 2.94 -20.35
CA LEU A 59 -3.79 2.42 -21.70
C LEU A 59 -5.06 2.34 -22.55
N LYS A 60 -6.23 2.01 -21.99
CA LYS A 60 -7.50 2.05 -22.74
C LYS A 60 -7.81 3.41 -23.36
N GLU A 61 -7.24 4.48 -22.81
CA GLU A 61 -7.46 5.85 -23.28
C GLU A 61 -6.32 6.32 -24.18
N ILE A 62 -5.06 5.98 -23.87
CA ILE A 62 -3.87 6.50 -24.58
C ILE A 62 -3.31 5.54 -25.65
N ASP A 63 -3.49 4.23 -25.49
CA ASP A 63 -3.05 3.18 -26.43
C ASP A 63 -3.97 1.94 -26.32
N PRO A 64 -5.19 2.01 -26.91
CA PRO A 64 -6.18 0.93 -26.79
C PRO A 64 -5.71 -0.40 -27.40
N ALA A 65 -4.82 -0.35 -28.39
CA ALA A 65 -4.25 -1.54 -29.01
C ALA A 65 -3.36 -2.29 -28.01
N ARG A 66 -2.45 -1.58 -27.33
CA ARG A 66 -1.64 -2.17 -26.25
C ARG A 66 -2.50 -2.64 -25.07
N ALA A 67 -3.52 -1.88 -24.69
CA ALA A 67 -4.45 -2.30 -23.64
C ALA A 67 -5.12 -3.66 -23.94
N THR A 68 -5.55 -3.86 -25.20
CA THR A 68 -6.18 -5.11 -25.64
C THR A 68 -5.22 -6.31 -25.54
N LEU A 69 -3.94 -6.11 -25.89
CA LEU A 69 -2.90 -7.14 -25.78
C LEU A 69 -2.53 -7.45 -24.33
N LEU A 70 -2.71 -6.47 -23.44
CA LEU A 70 -2.44 -6.56 -22.01
C LEU A 70 -3.68 -6.89 -21.19
N ASN A 71 -4.66 -7.60 -21.76
CA ASN A 71 -5.77 -8.06 -20.94
C ASN A 71 -5.26 -8.95 -19.78
N TYR A 72 -5.99 -8.92 -18.66
CA TYR A 72 -5.68 -9.70 -17.48
C TYR A 72 -6.94 -10.27 -16.85
N ASP A 73 -6.82 -11.46 -16.29
CA ASP A 73 -7.90 -12.15 -15.60
C ASP A 73 -8.01 -11.68 -14.14
N ASN A 74 -9.08 -12.05 -13.44
CA ASN A 74 -9.30 -11.70 -12.03
C ASN A 74 -9.43 -10.18 -11.78
N GLY A 75 -9.93 -9.43 -12.77
CA GLY A 75 -10.08 -7.97 -12.70
C GLY A 75 -10.81 -7.45 -11.46
N VAL A 76 -11.87 -8.14 -11.04
CA VAL A 76 -12.65 -7.78 -9.83
C VAL A 76 -11.80 -7.85 -8.57
N THR A 77 -11.02 -8.93 -8.41
CA THR A 77 -10.14 -9.10 -7.25
C THR A 77 -9.00 -8.09 -7.30
N ILE A 78 -8.32 -7.93 -8.42
CA ILE A 78 -7.24 -6.95 -8.58
C ILE A 78 -7.74 -5.52 -8.27
N GLU A 79 -8.94 -5.15 -8.73
CA GLU A 79 -9.56 -3.87 -8.40
C GLU A 79 -9.83 -3.73 -6.89
N ARG A 80 -10.37 -4.77 -6.26
CA ARG A 80 -10.63 -4.81 -4.81
C ARG A 80 -9.33 -4.63 -4.02
N VAL A 81 -8.28 -5.36 -4.39
CA VAL A 81 -6.95 -5.25 -3.79
C VAL A 81 -6.41 -3.82 -3.97
N ARG A 82 -6.45 -3.28 -5.19
CA ARG A 82 -6.05 -1.89 -5.51
C ARG A 82 -6.80 -0.85 -4.67
N HIS A 83 -8.03 -1.12 -4.25
CA HIS A 83 -8.80 -0.21 -3.42
C HIS A 83 -8.29 -0.12 -1.98
N THR A 84 -7.58 -1.13 -1.48
CA THR A 84 -7.02 -1.12 -0.12
C THR A 84 -5.99 -0.02 0.10
N VAL A 85 -5.29 0.40 -0.97
CA VAL A 85 -4.37 1.57 -0.93
C VAL A 85 -5.11 2.86 -0.56
N LYS A 86 -6.40 3.00 -0.85
CA LYS A 86 -7.17 4.24 -0.58
C LYS A 86 -7.48 4.46 0.90
N LEU A 87 -7.42 3.43 1.74
CA LEU A 87 -7.77 3.51 3.16
C LEU A 87 -9.15 4.20 3.34
N PHE A 88 -9.27 5.22 4.20
CA PHE A 88 -10.54 5.91 4.45
C PHE A 88 -11.01 6.84 3.31
N LYS A 89 -10.23 6.99 2.24
CA LYS A 89 -10.56 7.87 1.11
C LYS A 89 -11.34 7.18 -0.01
N ASP A 90 -11.76 5.92 0.18
CA ASP A 90 -12.58 5.26 -0.83
C ASP A 90 -14.02 5.78 -0.80
N THR A 91 -14.49 6.34 -1.92
CA THR A 91 -15.76 7.10 -2.04
C THR A 91 -16.91 6.28 -2.59
N GLY A 92 -16.79 4.95 -2.64
CA GLY A 92 -17.87 4.06 -3.08
C GLY A 92 -18.96 3.86 -2.02
N PRO A 93 -20.09 3.24 -2.38
CA PRO A 93 -21.09 2.80 -1.42
C PRO A 93 -20.51 1.76 -0.45
N ASN A 94 -20.75 1.91 0.85
CA ASN A 94 -20.15 1.12 1.94
C ASN A 94 -18.61 1.23 2.03
N LYS A 95 -18.08 2.39 1.65
CA LYS A 95 -16.63 2.68 1.69
C LYS A 95 -16.34 3.94 2.51
N GLY A 96 -15.06 4.19 2.78
CA GLY A 96 -14.61 5.26 3.69
C GLY A 96 -14.33 4.74 5.09
N MET A 97 -14.20 5.62 6.08
CA MET A 97 -13.79 5.24 7.44
C MET A 97 -14.68 4.15 8.05
N VAL A 98 -16.00 4.31 7.99
CA VAL A 98 -16.96 3.33 8.52
C VAL A 98 -16.86 2.00 7.77
N GLY A 99 -16.79 2.03 6.44
CA GLY A 99 -16.70 0.81 5.63
C GLY A 99 -15.40 0.03 5.85
N VAL A 100 -14.27 0.73 6.01
CA VAL A 100 -12.99 0.09 6.30
C VAL A 100 -12.98 -0.50 7.70
N SER A 101 -13.50 0.23 8.71
CA SER A 101 -13.61 -0.31 10.08
C SER A 101 -14.49 -1.57 10.10
N GLN A 102 -15.67 -1.51 9.49
CA GLN A 102 -16.58 -2.66 9.40
C GLN A 102 -15.93 -3.86 8.70
N TYR A 103 -15.20 -3.62 7.62
CA TYR A 103 -14.50 -4.68 6.92
C TYR A 103 -13.47 -5.39 7.83
N PHE A 104 -12.72 -4.64 8.65
CA PHE A 104 -11.82 -5.26 9.63
C PHE A 104 -12.59 -6.04 10.69
N ASP A 105 -13.70 -5.52 11.21
CA ASP A 105 -14.54 -6.24 12.18
C ASP A 105 -15.06 -7.58 11.61
N ASP A 106 -15.53 -7.56 10.36
CA ASP A 106 -15.99 -8.76 9.65
C ASP A 106 -14.85 -9.78 9.48
N LEU A 107 -13.65 -9.33 9.10
CA LEU A 107 -12.46 -10.19 8.97
C LEU A 107 -12.08 -10.81 10.32
N LEU A 108 -12.04 -10.01 11.39
CA LEU A 108 -11.69 -10.47 12.74
C LEU A 108 -12.68 -11.52 13.22
N THR A 109 -13.97 -11.27 13.00
CA THR A 109 -15.04 -12.20 13.34
C THR A 109 -14.91 -13.52 12.59
N ALA A 110 -14.72 -13.48 11.27
CA ALA A 110 -14.57 -14.67 10.44
C ALA A 110 -13.33 -15.51 10.83
N PHE A 111 -12.17 -14.88 11.03
CA PHE A 111 -10.96 -15.57 11.48
C PHE A 111 -11.14 -16.24 12.84
N ARG A 112 -11.68 -15.49 13.82
CA ARG A 112 -11.95 -16.00 15.16
C ARG A 112 -12.88 -17.21 15.13
N GLN A 113 -13.96 -17.15 14.34
CA GLN A 113 -14.89 -18.27 14.17
C GLN A 113 -14.20 -19.48 13.54
N HIS A 114 -13.44 -19.28 12.47
CA HIS A 114 -12.72 -20.36 11.79
C HIS A 114 -11.75 -21.08 12.73
N LEU A 115 -10.89 -20.34 13.44
CA LEU A 115 -9.90 -20.94 14.35
C LEU A 115 -10.55 -21.65 15.54
N ARG A 116 -11.57 -21.04 16.16
CA ARG A 116 -12.29 -21.65 17.29
C ARG A 116 -13.07 -22.90 16.89
N SER A 117 -13.57 -22.97 15.65
CA SER A 117 -14.28 -24.16 15.14
C SER A 117 -13.40 -25.42 15.10
N LYS A 118 -12.08 -25.25 14.95
CA LYS A 118 -11.10 -26.35 14.93
C LYS A 118 -10.78 -26.90 16.32
N VAL A 119 -11.20 -26.22 17.39
CA VAL A 119 -10.96 -26.64 18.77
C VAL A 119 -12.16 -27.38 19.32
N TRP A 120 -11.98 -28.67 19.54
CA TRP A 120 -13.03 -29.60 19.98
C TRP A 120 -13.48 -29.33 21.43
N LEU A 121 -12.57 -28.92 22.33
CA LEU A 121 -12.88 -28.57 23.73
C LEU A 121 -13.38 -27.12 23.85
N PRO A 122 -14.63 -26.88 24.30
CA PRO A 122 -15.18 -25.53 24.40
C PRO A 122 -14.37 -24.57 25.27
N VAL A 123 -13.86 -25.04 26.41
CA VAL A 123 -13.04 -24.24 27.34
C VAL A 123 -11.68 -23.85 26.73
N ALA A 124 -11.12 -24.70 25.86
CA ALA A 124 -9.85 -24.43 25.20
C ALA A 124 -9.98 -23.33 24.12
N ARG A 125 -11.18 -23.09 23.59
CA ARG A 125 -11.44 -22.04 22.58
C ARG A 125 -11.10 -20.62 23.07
N ALA A 126 -11.25 -20.37 24.37
CA ALA A 126 -10.89 -19.09 24.97
C ALA A 126 -9.38 -18.83 24.96
N TRP A 127 -8.55 -19.86 24.75
CA TRP A 127 -7.09 -19.81 24.79
C TRP A 127 -6.41 -19.79 23.42
N VAL A 128 -7.19 -19.89 22.35
CA VAL A 128 -6.67 -19.88 20.98
C VAL A 128 -6.19 -18.48 20.62
N ASP A 129 -4.92 -18.39 20.22
CA ASP A 129 -4.38 -17.21 19.56
C ASP A 129 -4.99 -17.10 18.15
N ASP A 130 -5.40 -15.90 17.79
CA ASP A 130 -6.21 -15.62 16.60
C ASP A 130 -5.67 -14.44 15.76
N LEU A 131 -4.43 -14.04 16.05
CA LEU A 131 -3.71 -12.95 15.40
C LEU A 131 -2.22 -13.29 15.29
N GLY A 132 -1.75 -13.55 14.07
CA GLY A 132 -0.33 -13.59 13.76
C GLY A 132 0.23 -12.19 13.49
N LEU A 133 1.38 -11.88 14.09
CA LEU A 133 2.11 -10.63 13.95
C LEU A 133 3.46 -10.89 13.30
N TRP A 134 3.79 -10.16 12.23
CA TRP A 134 5.11 -10.21 11.61
C TRP A 134 5.83 -8.88 11.74
N SER A 135 7.04 -8.94 12.30
CA SER A 135 7.89 -7.78 12.50
C SER A 135 9.20 -7.94 11.73
N TYR A 136 9.78 -6.82 11.30
CA TYR A 136 11.11 -6.75 10.74
C TYR A 136 11.89 -5.65 11.46
N ARG A 137 13.09 -5.96 11.96
CA ARG A 137 13.88 -5.04 12.80
C ARG A 137 13.08 -4.45 13.97
N GLY A 138 12.27 -5.30 14.61
CA GLY A 138 11.40 -4.91 15.72
C GLY A 138 10.17 -4.07 15.36
N ARG A 139 9.93 -3.77 14.08
CA ARG A 139 8.79 -2.98 13.60
C ARG A 139 7.73 -3.87 12.98
N LEU A 140 6.47 -3.71 13.37
CA LEU A 140 5.36 -4.51 12.84
C LEU A 140 5.10 -4.17 11.37
N VAL A 141 5.32 -5.11 10.46
CA VAL A 141 5.17 -4.88 9.01
C VAL A 141 3.90 -5.48 8.44
N THR A 142 3.33 -6.50 9.08
CA THR A 142 2.00 -7.02 8.72
C THR A 142 1.40 -7.85 9.85
N THR A 143 0.10 -8.09 9.76
CA THR A 143 -0.62 -9.05 10.60
C THR A 143 -1.47 -9.96 9.72
N THR A 144 -2.10 -10.97 10.29
CA THR A 144 -2.94 -11.90 9.51
C THR A 144 -4.10 -11.16 8.83
N GLN A 145 -4.70 -10.19 9.52
CA GLN A 145 -5.81 -9.39 9.02
C GLN A 145 -5.35 -8.30 8.06
N VAL A 146 -4.21 -7.66 8.33
CA VAL A 146 -3.62 -6.68 7.39
C VAL A 146 -3.21 -7.36 6.08
N ALA A 147 -2.57 -8.52 6.15
CA ALA A 147 -2.28 -9.33 4.97
C ALA A 147 -3.57 -9.69 4.23
N SER A 148 -4.60 -10.17 4.93
CA SER A 148 -5.90 -10.49 4.33
C SER A 148 -6.54 -9.27 3.64
N PHE A 149 -6.46 -8.09 4.26
CA PHE A 149 -6.91 -6.84 3.67
C PHE A 149 -6.11 -6.51 2.40
N TYR A 150 -4.78 -6.53 2.44
CA TYR A 150 -3.92 -6.25 1.27
C TYR A 150 -3.92 -7.35 0.20
N LEU A 151 -4.47 -8.52 0.51
CA LEU A 151 -4.79 -9.56 -0.47
C LEU A 151 -6.22 -9.43 -1.00
N GLY A 152 -7.01 -8.50 -0.46
CA GLY A 152 -8.41 -8.32 -0.78
C GLY A 152 -9.24 -9.56 -0.49
N ALA A 153 -8.89 -10.34 0.54
CA ALA A 153 -9.68 -11.51 0.93
C ALA A 153 -11.04 -11.09 1.48
N THR A 154 -12.09 -11.82 1.20
CA THR A 154 -13.41 -11.64 1.81
C THR A 154 -13.51 -12.50 3.06
N PRO A 155 -14.34 -12.11 4.07
CA PRO A 155 -14.57 -12.91 5.27
C PRO A 155 -14.94 -14.37 4.96
N GLN A 156 -15.71 -14.60 3.89
CA GLN A 156 -16.11 -15.92 3.44
C GLN A 156 -14.92 -16.74 2.92
N GLU A 157 -14.05 -16.15 2.10
CA GLU A 157 -12.85 -16.82 1.55
C GLU A 157 -11.90 -17.28 2.68
N LEU A 158 -11.85 -16.56 3.81
CA LEU A 158 -11.01 -16.94 4.95
C LEU A 158 -11.44 -18.24 5.65
N THR A 159 -12.71 -18.62 5.50
CA THR A 159 -13.22 -19.86 6.10
C THR A 159 -12.85 -21.11 5.29
N ASP A 160 -12.39 -20.93 4.05
CA ASP A 160 -11.91 -21.98 3.15
C ASP A 160 -10.49 -21.66 2.63
N PRO A 161 -9.45 -21.99 3.41
CA PRO A 161 -8.06 -21.68 3.05
C PRO A 161 -7.62 -22.27 1.70
N LYS A 162 -8.22 -23.39 1.27
CA LYS A 162 -7.87 -24.03 0.00
C LYS A 162 -8.35 -23.18 -1.17
N SER A 163 -9.61 -22.74 -1.13
CA SER A 163 -10.17 -21.87 -2.16
C SER A 163 -9.47 -20.51 -2.18
N LEU A 164 -9.14 -19.95 -1.00
CA LEU A 164 -8.35 -18.73 -0.91
C LEU A 164 -6.97 -18.91 -1.58
N GLY A 165 -6.25 -19.98 -1.28
CA GLY A 165 -4.94 -20.26 -1.90
C GLY A 165 -4.99 -20.34 -3.42
N LEU A 166 -6.01 -21.01 -3.98
CA LEU A 166 -6.23 -21.07 -5.43
C LEU A 166 -6.54 -19.70 -6.04
N ALA A 167 -7.37 -18.90 -5.37
CA ALA A 167 -7.69 -17.54 -5.81
C ALA A 167 -6.44 -16.63 -5.80
N LEU A 168 -5.62 -16.72 -4.75
CA LEU A 168 -4.36 -15.96 -4.65
C LEU A 168 -3.37 -16.37 -5.74
N MET A 169 -3.26 -17.67 -6.03
CA MET A 169 -2.42 -18.17 -7.13
C MET A 169 -2.89 -17.60 -8.48
N ALA A 170 -4.19 -17.65 -8.77
CA ALA A 170 -4.73 -17.12 -10.02
C ALA A 170 -4.53 -15.59 -10.15
N VAL A 171 -4.61 -14.84 -9.05
CA VAL A 171 -4.28 -13.40 -9.03
C VAL A 171 -2.79 -13.19 -9.31
N GLY A 172 -1.91 -13.96 -8.66
CA GLY A 172 -0.46 -13.89 -8.88
C GLY A 172 -0.05 -14.21 -10.32
N GLU A 173 -0.63 -15.24 -10.93
CA GLU A 173 -0.43 -15.59 -12.34
C GLU A 173 -0.89 -14.46 -13.27
N SER A 174 -2.05 -13.86 -12.99
CA SER A 174 -2.59 -12.74 -13.76
C SER A 174 -1.67 -11.51 -13.67
N GLN A 175 -1.23 -11.15 -12.46
CA GLN A 175 -0.30 -10.05 -12.23
C GLN A 175 1.05 -10.30 -12.92
N GLY A 176 1.67 -11.46 -12.70
CA GLY A 176 2.95 -11.83 -13.30
C GLY A 176 2.88 -11.87 -14.82
N GLY A 177 1.80 -12.43 -15.37
CA GLY A 177 1.53 -12.43 -16.81
C GLY A 177 1.38 -11.03 -17.39
N TYR A 178 0.67 -10.12 -16.70
CA TYR A 178 0.55 -8.73 -17.12
C TYR A 178 1.90 -8.01 -17.11
N VAL A 179 2.67 -8.11 -16.01
CA VAL A 179 4.00 -7.51 -15.87
C VAL A 179 4.94 -8.01 -16.98
N ALA A 180 4.97 -9.32 -17.22
CA ALA A 180 5.81 -9.93 -18.25
C ALA A 180 5.44 -9.46 -19.66
N ARG A 181 4.14 -9.38 -20.00
CA ARG A 181 3.68 -8.88 -21.30
C ARG A 181 3.95 -7.38 -21.45
N PHE A 182 3.74 -6.58 -20.41
CA PHE A 182 3.95 -5.13 -20.45
C PHE A 182 5.40 -4.78 -20.81
N LEU A 183 6.36 -5.54 -20.25
CA LEU A 183 7.80 -5.29 -20.36
C LEU A 183 8.50 -6.16 -21.41
N GLY A 184 7.76 -6.96 -22.19
CA GLY A 184 8.35 -7.97 -23.08
C GLY A 184 9.37 -7.42 -24.10
N THR A 185 9.35 -6.13 -24.37
CA THR A 185 10.27 -5.43 -25.27
C THR A 185 11.35 -4.61 -24.55
N LEU A 186 11.27 -4.46 -23.22
CA LEU A 186 12.25 -3.69 -22.46
C LEU A 186 13.41 -4.58 -21.98
N PRO A 187 14.65 -4.06 -21.95
CA PRO A 187 15.80 -4.76 -21.41
C PRO A 187 15.55 -5.25 -19.98
N TRP A 188 16.12 -6.41 -19.65
CA TRP A 188 16.14 -6.89 -18.28
C TRP A 188 17.28 -6.26 -17.50
N GLU A 189 16.97 -5.64 -16.36
CA GLU A 189 17.94 -4.91 -15.52
C GLU A 189 18.42 -5.73 -14.31
N GLY A 190 18.11 -7.03 -14.27
CA GLY A 190 18.46 -7.93 -13.15
C GLY A 190 17.42 -7.89 -12.01
N PRO A 191 17.47 -8.83 -11.05
CA PRO A 191 16.45 -8.97 -10.00
C PRO A 191 16.71 -8.10 -8.76
N THR A 192 17.62 -7.13 -8.81
CA THR A 192 18.03 -6.39 -7.61
C THR A 192 16.93 -5.43 -7.16
N THR A 193 16.39 -5.65 -5.96
CA THR A 193 15.46 -4.75 -5.25
C THR A 193 15.78 -4.70 -3.76
N PHE A 194 14.98 -3.96 -2.98
CA PHE A 194 15.06 -3.95 -1.52
C PHE A 194 15.14 -5.34 -0.88
N VAL A 195 14.50 -6.36 -1.48
CA VAL A 195 14.52 -7.74 -0.97
C VAL A 195 15.96 -8.28 -0.87
N ASN A 196 16.82 -7.92 -1.82
CA ASN A 196 18.23 -8.34 -1.81
C ASN A 196 19.05 -7.65 -0.72
N ALA A 197 18.60 -6.49 -0.24
CA ALA A 197 19.24 -5.75 0.85
C ALA A 197 18.69 -6.14 2.23
N MET A 198 17.58 -6.89 2.27
CA MET A 198 16.99 -7.35 3.52
C MET A 198 17.78 -8.50 4.12
N ASN A 199 17.97 -8.46 5.44
CA ASN A 199 18.36 -9.64 6.21
C ASN A 199 17.09 -10.44 6.58
N LEU A 200 16.66 -11.37 5.74
CA LEU A 200 15.38 -12.08 5.91
C LEU A 200 15.28 -12.86 7.23
N GLY A 201 16.40 -13.20 7.88
CA GLY A 201 16.42 -13.79 9.22
C GLY A 201 15.96 -12.85 10.36
N GLU A 202 15.82 -11.55 10.11
CA GLU A 202 15.26 -10.57 11.06
C GLU A 202 13.73 -10.45 10.96
N ILE A 203 13.07 -11.26 10.14
CA ILE A 203 11.61 -11.38 10.12
C ILE A 203 11.18 -12.28 11.28
N GLU A 204 10.50 -11.70 12.26
CA GLU A 204 9.99 -12.39 13.43
C GLU A 204 8.48 -12.63 13.30
N ASN A 205 8.01 -13.79 13.76
CA ASN A 205 6.58 -14.10 13.87
C ASN A 205 6.21 -14.30 15.34
N LYS A 206 5.08 -13.72 15.75
CA LYS A 206 4.46 -13.97 17.05
C LYS A 206 2.94 -14.10 16.92
N ASP A 207 2.41 -15.22 17.40
CA ASP A 207 0.97 -15.40 17.57
C ASP A 207 0.51 -14.83 18.91
N VAL A 208 -0.62 -14.12 18.89
CA VAL A 208 -1.25 -13.53 20.06
C VAL A 208 -2.77 -13.60 19.97
N LYS A 209 -3.46 -13.30 21.08
CA LYS A 209 -4.88 -13.00 21.06
C LYS A 209 -5.14 -11.58 20.59
N THR A 210 -6.02 -11.46 19.61
CA THR A 210 -6.54 -10.19 19.09
C THR A 210 -7.06 -9.33 20.23
N ALA A 211 -7.90 -9.86 21.12
CA ALA A 211 -8.44 -9.09 22.24
C ALA A 211 -7.34 -8.51 23.14
N LYS A 212 -6.23 -9.23 23.34
CA LYS A 212 -5.10 -8.73 24.14
C LYS A 212 -4.34 -7.62 23.39
N TYR A 213 -4.10 -7.81 22.10
CA TYR A 213 -3.39 -6.81 21.29
C TYR A 213 -4.24 -5.54 21.11
N PHE A 214 -5.52 -5.69 20.74
CA PHE A 214 -6.39 -4.58 20.34
C PHE A 214 -6.76 -3.72 21.53
N ASN A 215 -7.04 -4.33 22.69
CA ASN A 215 -7.24 -3.58 23.94
C ASN A 215 -6.02 -2.77 24.37
N GLY A 216 -4.82 -3.09 23.86
CA GLY A 216 -3.56 -2.43 24.20
C GLY A 216 -3.11 -1.34 23.23
N ALA A 217 -3.79 -1.18 22.09
CA ALA A 217 -3.28 -0.41 20.95
C ALA A 217 -4.09 0.87 20.70
N PHE A 218 -3.37 1.96 20.39
CA PHE A 218 -3.91 3.26 20.01
C PHE A 218 -4.69 3.97 21.12
N ASP A 219 -6.03 3.98 21.05
CA ASP A 219 -6.92 4.72 21.94
C ASP A 219 -8.10 3.85 22.40
N PRO A 220 -8.48 3.90 23.68
CA PRO A 220 -9.62 3.13 24.19
C PRO A 220 -10.98 3.54 23.59
N ALA A 221 -11.09 4.70 22.93
CA ALA A 221 -12.30 5.12 22.24
C ALA A 221 -12.54 4.35 20.92
N PHE A 222 -11.57 3.60 20.42
CA PHE A 222 -11.67 2.87 19.16
C PHE A 222 -12.19 1.46 19.35
N ASP A 223 -13.07 1.03 18.44
CA ASP A 223 -13.50 -0.35 18.34
C ASP A 223 -12.44 -1.23 17.64
N ASP A 224 -12.66 -2.55 17.68
CA ASP A 224 -11.73 -3.53 17.10
C ASP A 224 -11.49 -3.24 15.60
N GLY A 225 -12.52 -2.88 14.85
CA GLY A 225 -12.42 -2.57 13.42
C GLY A 225 -11.52 -1.36 13.14
N MET A 226 -11.65 -0.30 13.94
CA MET A 226 -10.84 0.90 13.82
C MET A 226 -9.38 0.63 14.21
N VAL A 227 -9.14 -0.13 15.29
CA VAL A 227 -7.78 -0.56 15.66
C VAL A 227 -7.16 -1.39 14.53
N GLY A 228 -7.91 -2.30 13.91
CA GLY A 228 -7.46 -3.06 12.74
C GLY A 228 -7.06 -2.17 11.57
N ALA A 229 -7.85 -1.14 11.28
CA ALA A 229 -7.55 -0.17 10.23
C ALA A 229 -6.28 0.65 10.53
N LEU A 230 -6.13 1.14 11.76
CA LEU A 230 -4.93 1.87 12.19
C LEU A 230 -3.69 0.97 12.21
N THR A 231 -3.83 -0.31 12.57
CA THR A 231 -2.76 -1.30 12.45
C THR A 231 -2.35 -1.51 10.99
N ALA A 232 -3.28 -1.47 10.03
CA ALA A 232 -2.92 -1.51 8.61
C ALA A 232 -2.09 -0.29 8.19
N PHE A 233 -2.41 0.91 8.70
CA PHE A 233 -1.67 2.13 8.40
C PHE A 233 -0.25 2.04 8.97
N ARG A 234 -0.13 1.60 10.23
CA ARG A 234 1.16 1.30 10.89
C ARG A 234 2.00 0.31 10.08
N CYS A 235 1.41 -0.81 9.67
CA CYS A 235 2.09 -1.84 8.89
C CYS A 235 2.61 -1.29 7.54
N ALA A 236 1.79 -0.51 6.83
CA ALA A 236 2.22 0.10 5.57
C ALA A 236 3.37 1.09 5.76
N LEU A 237 3.30 1.95 6.78
CA LEU A 237 4.36 2.91 7.09
C LEU A 237 5.66 2.20 7.49
N ASN A 238 5.58 1.20 8.37
CA ASN A 238 6.74 0.42 8.76
C ASN A 238 7.33 -0.36 7.59
N PHE A 239 6.51 -0.96 6.72
CA PHE A 239 7.02 -1.60 5.51
C PHE A 239 7.84 -0.63 4.66
N LEU A 240 7.33 0.59 4.43
CA LEU A 240 8.03 1.62 3.66
C LEU A 240 9.31 2.12 4.33
N ASP A 241 9.30 2.17 5.66
CA ASP A 241 10.39 2.67 6.49
C ASP A 241 11.52 1.66 6.71
N VAL A 242 11.21 0.40 7.03
CA VAL A 242 12.24 -0.59 7.38
C VAL A 242 12.56 -1.61 6.30
N MET A 243 11.63 -1.91 5.39
CA MET A 243 11.89 -2.86 4.29
C MET A 243 12.20 -2.12 2.99
N LEU A 244 11.27 -1.32 2.48
CA LEU A 244 11.42 -0.67 1.17
C LEU A 244 12.55 0.35 1.15
N SER A 245 12.90 0.96 2.29
CA SER A 245 14.05 1.87 2.41
C SER A 245 15.40 1.21 2.11
N GLY A 246 15.47 -0.13 2.15
CA GLY A 246 16.64 -0.89 1.72
C GLY A 246 16.89 -0.83 0.21
N ASP A 247 15.92 -0.35 -0.60
CA ASP A 247 16.13 -0.13 -2.03
C ASP A 247 16.98 1.14 -2.26
N THR A 248 18.25 0.94 -2.57
CA THR A 248 19.18 2.03 -2.90
C THR A 248 19.47 2.13 -4.40
N ASP A 249 18.82 1.29 -5.21
CA ASP A 249 19.00 1.32 -6.66
C ASP A 249 18.32 2.56 -7.26
N ILE A 250 19.09 3.32 -8.05
CA ILE A 250 18.59 4.52 -8.73
C ILE A 250 17.44 4.20 -9.69
N ALA A 251 17.40 2.99 -10.25
CA ALA A 251 16.30 2.51 -11.11
C ALA A 251 14.99 2.34 -10.32
N SER A 252 15.04 2.23 -8.99
CA SER A 252 13.87 2.13 -8.11
C SER A 252 13.40 3.49 -7.58
N ALA A 253 14.23 4.52 -7.66
CA ALA A 253 14.07 5.75 -6.89
C ALA A 253 12.69 6.42 -7.12
N GLU A 254 12.24 6.52 -8.37
CA GLU A 254 10.96 7.12 -8.73
C GLU A 254 9.76 6.31 -8.21
N THR A 255 9.82 4.98 -8.33
CA THR A 255 8.75 4.08 -7.86
C THR A 255 8.70 4.07 -6.33
N VAL A 256 9.84 3.97 -5.65
CA VAL A 256 9.93 4.02 -4.18
C VAL A 256 9.39 5.35 -3.66
N PHE A 257 9.77 6.47 -4.30
CA PHE A 257 9.19 7.78 -4.00
C PHE A 257 7.67 7.77 -4.16
N LYS A 258 7.15 7.27 -5.28
CA LYS A 258 5.71 7.18 -5.53
C LYS A 258 5.00 6.38 -4.43
N LEU A 259 5.51 5.22 -4.06
CA LEU A 259 4.93 4.37 -3.03
C LEU A 259 4.88 5.09 -1.68
N LYS A 260 5.98 5.71 -1.26
CA LYS A 260 6.04 6.52 -0.03
C LYS A 260 5.06 7.69 -0.06
N PHE A 261 5.09 8.48 -1.14
CA PHE A 261 4.26 9.67 -1.29
C PHE A 261 2.76 9.32 -1.27
N VAL A 262 2.35 8.32 -2.06
CA VAL A 262 0.94 7.93 -2.17
C VAL A 262 0.43 7.40 -0.83
N THR A 263 1.19 6.51 -0.17
CA THR A 263 0.78 5.93 1.10
C THR A 263 0.72 6.98 2.20
N LEU A 264 1.74 7.83 2.35
CA LEU A 264 1.69 8.95 3.30
C LEU A 264 0.49 9.86 3.04
N TYR A 265 0.25 10.23 1.78
CA TYR A 265 -0.91 11.06 1.44
C TYR A 265 -2.22 10.41 1.91
N GLN A 266 -2.41 9.10 1.65
CA GLN A 266 -3.63 8.40 2.08
C GLN A 266 -3.74 8.30 3.59
N VAL A 267 -2.65 7.99 4.29
CA VAL A 267 -2.64 7.91 5.75
C VAL A 267 -2.98 9.26 6.37
N MET A 268 -2.32 10.34 5.97
CA MET A 268 -2.60 11.68 6.53
C MET A 268 -4.01 12.16 6.18
N ALA A 269 -4.48 11.90 4.96
CA ALA A 269 -5.84 12.24 4.58
C ALA A 269 -6.89 11.44 5.38
N SER A 270 -6.59 10.17 5.70
CA SER A 270 -7.42 9.31 6.54
C SER A 270 -7.41 9.76 8.00
N LEU A 271 -6.25 10.17 8.52
CA LEU A 271 -6.13 10.72 9.87
C LEU A 271 -6.87 12.04 10.05
N ARG A 272 -6.91 12.92 9.03
CA ARG A 272 -7.76 14.12 9.07
C ARG A 272 -9.24 13.76 9.21
N GLU A 273 -9.68 12.70 8.55
CA GLU A 273 -11.06 12.24 8.65
C GLU A 273 -11.34 11.62 10.03
N LEU A 274 -10.41 10.83 10.55
CA LEU A 274 -10.47 10.29 11.90
C LEU A 274 -10.52 11.40 12.95
N GLN A 275 -9.68 12.43 12.85
CA GLN A 275 -9.69 13.58 13.77
C GLN A 275 -11.03 14.33 13.73
N ARG A 276 -11.66 14.48 12.55
CA ARG A 276 -12.99 15.10 12.46
C ARG A 276 -14.07 14.28 13.16
N HIS A 277 -13.97 12.96 13.09
CA HIS A 277 -14.99 12.06 13.64
C HIS A 277 -14.81 11.80 15.14
N TYR A 278 -13.57 11.56 15.57
CA TYR A 278 -13.24 11.13 16.93
C TYR A 278 -12.50 12.17 17.77
N GLY A 279 -12.15 13.35 17.22
CA GLY A 279 -11.28 14.31 17.91
C GLY A 279 -11.77 14.77 19.29
N ALA A 280 -13.08 14.76 19.53
CA ALA A 280 -13.65 15.09 20.85
C ALA A 280 -13.65 13.91 21.84
N SER A 281 -13.42 12.68 21.36
CA SER A 281 -13.56 11.43 22.13
C SER A 281 -12.23 10.74 22.42
N VAL A 282 -11.19 10.99 21.63
CA VAL A 282 -9.86 10.44 21.86
C VAL A 282 -9.20 11.06 23.09
N THR A 283 -8.29 10.30 23.71
CA THR A 283 -7.49 10.79 24.83
C THR A 283 -6.56 11.94 24.42
N GLY A 284 -6.09 12.73 25.40
CA GLY A 284 -5.14 13.82 25.14
C GLY A 284 -3.82 13.36 24.51
N ARG A 285 -3.37 12.13 24.80
CA ARG A 285 -2.18 11.54 24.17
C ARG A 285 -2.42 11.28 22.69
N SER A 286 -3.49 10.56 22.35
CA SER A 286 -3.86 10.29 20.96
C SER A 286 -4.07 11.58 20.17
N GLN A 287 -4.70 12.58 20.79
CA GLN A 287 -4.85 13.91 20.20
C GLN A 287 -3.50 14.57 19.94
N GLY A 288 -2.56 14.52 20.89
CA GLY A 288 -1.20 15.03 20.72
C GLY A 288 -0.43 14.36 19.57
N ILE A 289 -0.57 13.05 19.39
CA ILE A 289 0.04 12.31 18.27
C ILE A 289 -0.61 12.73 16.94
N LEU A 290 -1.94 12.81 16.90
CA LEU A 290 -2.66 13.29 15.71
C LEU A 290 -2.22 14.69 15.32
N ASP A 291 -2.10 15.61 16.28
CA ASP A 291 -1.64 16.97 16.03
C ASP A 291 -0.17 17.02 15.59
N ALA A 292 0.70 16.18 16.15
CA ALA A 292 2.10 16.08 15.74
C ALA A 292 2.25 15.59 14.28
N ILE A 293 1.39 14.67 13.82
CA ILE A 293 1.38 14.22 12.43
C ILE A 293 0.73 15.26 11.52
N LEU A 294 -0.48 15.71 11.84
CA LEU A 294 -1.32 16.53 10.96
C LEU A 294 -0.88 18.00 10.91
N GLY A 295 -0.23 18.49 11.98
CA GLY A 295 0.33 19.83 12.09
C GLY A 295 1.72 19.99 11.46
N HIS A 296 2.37 18.90 11.02
CA HIS A 296 3.70 18.97 10.41
C HIS A 296 3.68 19.71 9.06
N SER A 297 4.73 20.48 8.75
CA SER A 297 4.84 21.27 7.52
C SER A 297 4.76 20.40 6.27
N THR A 298 5.41 19.23 6.25
CA THR A 298 5.34 18.28 5.13
C THR A 298 3.92 17.71 4.94
N THR A 299 3.17 17.47 6.02
CA THR A 299 1.76 17.08 5.94
C THR A 299 0.93 18.17 5.27
N ALA A 300 1.14 19.43 5.69
CA ALA A 300 0.49 20.57 5.06
C ALA A 300 0.87 20.69 3.57
N LEU A 301 2.16 20.54 3.23
CA LEU A 301 2.71 20.58 1.88
C LEU A 301 2.06 19.53 0.96
N MET A 302 1.96 18.28 1.41
CA MET A 302 1.42 17.17 0.63
C MET A 302 -0.10 17.26 0.43
N LEU A 303 -0.84 17.74 1.43
CA LEU A 303 -2.31 17.76 1.41
C LEU A 303 -2.91 19.09 0.90
N GLN A 304 -2.12 19.98 0.31
CA GLN A 304 -2.66 21.22 -0.29
C GLN A 304 -3.61 20.88 -1.44
N GLY A 305 -4.81 21.48 -1.45
CA GLY A 305 -5.89 21.10 -2.37
C GLY A 305 -5.54 21.23 -3.85
N ASN A 306 -4.78 22.26 -4.22
CA ASN A 306 -4.27 22.48 -5.58
C ASN A 306 -3.27 21.41 -6.04
N ARG A 307 -2.71 20.61 -5.12
CA ARG A 307 -1.71 19.55 -5.40
C ARG A 307 -2.29 18.14 -5.49
N THR A 308 -3.60 17.98 -5.30
CA THR A 308 -4.29 16.69 -5.50
C THR A 308 -4.01 16.07 -6.88
N GLY A 309 -3.79 16.92 -7.90
CA GLY A 309 -3.41 16.47 -9.25
C GLY A 309 -2.09 15.70 -9.30
N PHE A 310 -1.12 15.99 -8.43
CA PHE A 310 0.15 15.26 -8.38
C PHE A 310 -0.06 13.81 -7.96
N ARG A 311 -0.71 13.62 -6.79
CA ARG A 311 -1.12 12.30 -6.28
C ARG A 311 -1.94 11.54 -7.32
N ASN A 312 -2.89 12.21 -7.98
CA ASN A 312 -3.72 11.59 -9.00
C ASN A 312 -2.91 11.16 -10.21
N THR A 313 -1.92 11.96 -10.64
CA THR A 313 -1.03 11.59 -11.74
C THR A 313 -0.15 10.40 -11.36
N LEU A 314 0.42 10.39 -10.15
CA LEU A 314 1.21 9.25 -9.68
C LEU A 314 0.40 7.94 -9.66
N ILE A 315 -0.89 8.00 -9.34
CA ILE A 315 -1.75 6.81 -9.25
C ILE A 315 -2.33 6.41 -10.61
N HIS A 316 -2.85 7.37 -11.37
CA HIS A 316 -3.62 7.14 -12.59
C HIS A 316 -2.81 7.34 -13.87
N TYR A 317 -1.51 7.64 -13.75
CA TYR A 317 -0.52 7.86 -14.82
C TYR A 317 -0.76 9.06 -15.73
N ARG A 318 -1.97 9.60 -15.82
CA ARG A 318 -2.33 10.69 -16.72
C ARG A 318 -2.12 12.06 -16.05
N PRO A 319 -1.15 12.87 -16.51
CA PRO A 319 -0.99 14.22 -15.98
C PRO A 319 -2.16 15.12 -16.40
N ALA A 320 -2.50 16.09 -15.53
CA ALA A 320 -3.53 17.07 -15.85
C ALA A 320 -3.03 18.02 -16.97
N ALA A 321 -3.91 18.36 -17.92
CA ALA A 321 -3.57 19.23 -19.05
C ALA A 321 -2.86 20.55 -18.65
N ARG A 322 -3.21 21.11 -17.48
CA ARG A 322 -2.62 22.35 -16.95
C ARG A 322 -1.12 22.26 -16.61
N VAL A 323 -0.58 21.06 -16.38
CA VAL A 323 0.85 20.84 -16.08
C VAL A 323 1.61 20.23 -17.25
N THR A 324 0.93 19.63 -18.24
CA THR A 324 1.57 18.88 -19.34
C THR A 324 2.62 19.70 -20.09
N ALA A 325 2.40 21.00 -20.29
CA ALA A 325 3.33 21.88 -20.99
C ALA A 325 4.66 22.12 -20.23
N GLN A 326 4.73 21.78 -18.94
CA GLN A 326 5.92 21.94 -18.09
C GLN A 326 6.72 20.64 -17.96
N LEU A 327 6.20 19.52 -18.46
CA LEU A 327 6.80 18.20 -18.28
C LEU A 327 7.92 17.95 -19.28
N SER A 328 8.92 17.17 -18.86
CA SER A 328 10.02 16.73 -19.70
C SER A 328 10.40 15.30 -19.38
N LEU A 329 10.47 14.43 -20.39
CA LEU A 329 10.89 13.03 -20.24
C LEU A 329 12.36 12.88 -19.77
N SER A 330 13.16 13.94 -19.84
CA SER A 330 14.55 13.93 -19.39
C SER A 330 14.72 14.14 -17.88
N LEU A 331 13.64 14.55 -17.19
CA LEU A 331 13.66 14.81 -15.75
C LEU A 331 13.08 13.62 -14.98
N PRO A 332 13.50 13.40 -13.72
CA PRO A 332 12.88 12.41 -12.84
C PRO A 332 11.36 12.63 -12.73
N LEU A 333 10.58 11.55 -12.77
CA LEU A 333 9.11 11.61 -12.81
C LEU A 333 8.57 12.55 -13.89
N CYS A 334 9.31 12.69 -14.98
CA CYS A 334 9.00 13.61 -16.08
C CYS A 334 8.82 15.08 -15.67
N GLY A 335 9.45 15.54 -14.58
CA GLY A 335 9.33 16.91 -14.07
C GLY A 335 8.04 17.19 -13.29
N LEU A 336 7.32 16.14 -12.86
CA LEU A 336 6.06 16.30 -12.13
C LEU A 336 6.23 17.00 -10.78
N VAL A 337 7.37 16.80 -10.10
CA VAL A 337 7.61 17.43 -8.80
C VAL A 337 7.66 18.95 -8.98
N GLU A 338 8.49 19.42 -9.89
CA GLU A 338 8.71 20.83 -10.19
C GLU A 338 7.41 21.50 -10.66
N ALA A 339 6.60 20.80 -11.46
CA ALA A 339 5.33 21.32 -11.97
C ALA A 339 4.23 21.48 -10.89
N TYR A 340 4.24 20.67 -9.83
CA TYR A 340 3.23 20.73 -8.76
C TYR A 340 3.72 21.38 -7.45
N TYR A 341 5.04 21.42 -7.24
CA TYR A 341 5.70 21.96 -6.07
C TYR A 341 6.78 22.97 -6.49
N PRO A 342 6.39 24.18 -6.93
CA PRO A 342 7.38 25.22 -7.25
C PRO A 342 8.32 25.48 -6.06
N GLY A 343 9.63 25.48 -6.32
CA GLY A 343 10.67 25.59 -5.29
C GLY A 343 11.22 24.24 -4.80
N TYR A 344 10.68 23.12 -5.27
CA TYR A 344 11.20 21.78 -5.02
C TYR A 344 11.69 21.14 -6.31
N ASP A 345 12.78 20.39 -6.20
CA ASP A 345 13.20 19.39 -7.18
C ASP A 345 12.89 17.97 -6.67
N PHE A 346 12.98 16.98 -7.55
CA PHE A 346 12.74 15.58 -7.17
C PHE A 346 13.60 15.10 -5.97
N PRO A 347 14.95 15.29 -5.95
CA PRO A 347 15.76 14.86 -4.81
C PRO A 347 15.32 15.47 -3.47
N THR A 348 15.06 16.78 -3.43
CA THR A 348 14.70 17.48 -2.20
C THR A 348 13.33 17.02 -1.68
N LEU A 349 12.31 16.97 -2.55
CA LEU A 349 11.00 16.48 -2.13
C LEU A 349 11.04 15.00 -1.74
N SER A 350 11.86 14.20 -2.43
CA SER A 350 12.03 12.78 -2.10
C SER A 350 12.64 12.59 -0.72
N GLN A 351 13.64 13.38 -0.36
CA GLN A 351 14.22 13.40 0.98
C GLN A 351 13.19 13.81 2.04
N GLU A 352 12.44 14.90 1.83
CA GLU A 352 11.40 15.33 2.79
C GLU A 352 10.32 14.27 2.99
N VAL A 353 9.88 13.61 1.91
CA VAL A 353 8.88 12.53 1.96
C VAL A 353 9.45 11.32 2.71
N ASN A 354 10.73 11.00 2.51
CA ASN A 354 11.39 9.91 3.21
C ASN A 354 11.47 10.19 4.72
N GLU A 355 12.00 11.35 5.12
CA GLU A 355 12.11 11.76 6.52
C GLU A 355 10.73 11.80 7.21
N HIS A 356 9.72 12.30 6.50
CA HIS A 356 8.36 12.32 7.02
C HIS A 356 7.74 10.91 7.12
N THR A 357 8.12 9.98 6.23
CA THR A 357 7.69 8.56 6.34
C THR A 357 8.22 7.94 7.64
N VAL A 358 9.51 8.11 7.91
CA VAL A 358 10.18 7.63 9.14
C VAL A 358 9.48 8.21 10.36
N ARG A 359 9.34 9.54 10.40
CA ARG A 359 8.71 10.26 11.53
C ARG A 359 7.27 9.77 11.80
N VAL A 360 6.45 9.66 10.76
CA VAL A 360 5.06 9.23 10.93
C VAL A 360 5.01 7.76 11.37
N ALA A 361 5.90 6.90 10.85
CA ALA A 361 6.00 5.52 11.31
C ALA A 361 6.34 5.44 12.81
N GLU A 362 7.31 6.22 13.29
CA GLU A 362 7.68 6.32 14.71
C GLU A 362 6.51 6.80 15.59
N LEU A 363 5.80 7.84 15.16
CA LEU A 363 4.62 8.33 15.88
C LEU A 363 3.50 7.27 15.95
N TYR A 364 3.35 6.44 14.92
CA TYR A 364 2.42 5.30 14.96
C TYR A 364 2.86 4.20 15.91
N GLU A 365 4.17 3.94 16.04
CA GLU A 365 4.69 3.00 17.06
C GLU A 365 4.40 3.52 18.46
N GLU A 366 4.69 4.80 18.72
CA GLU A 366 4.40 5.44 20.00
C GLU A 366 2.90 5.36 20.32
N TRP A 367 2.04 5.58 19.33
CA TRP A 367 0.60 5.48 19.52
C TRP A 367 0.15 4.04 19.79
N ALA A 368 0.72 3.06 19.10
CA ALA A 368 0.32 1.66 19.24
C ALA A 368 0.77 0.99 20.54
N GLN A 369 1.74 1.55 21.27
CA GLN A 369 2.26 1.02 22.54
C GLN A 369 1.55 1.58 23.79
N SER A 370 0.35 2.14 23.64
CA SER A 370 -0.25 3.05 24.62
C SER A 370 -1.05 2.40 25.76
N ASN A 371 -0.66 1.23 26.29
CA ASN A 371 -1.22 0.70 27.55
C ASN A 371 -0.16 0.06 28.46
#